data_AF-A0A443QG90-F1
#
_entry.id   AF-A0A443QG90-F1
#
_cell.length_a   1.000
_cell.length_b   1.000
_cell.length_c   1.000
_cell.angle_alpha   90.00
_cell.angle_beta   90.00
_cell.angle_gamma   90.00
#
_symmetry.space_group_name_H-M   'P 1'
#
loop_
_entity.id
_entity.type
_entity.pdbx_description
1 polymer ?
#
loop_
_entity_poly.entity_id
_entity_poly.type
_entity_poly.pdbx_seq_one_letter_code
_entity_poly.pdbx_strand_id
1 'polypeptide(L)' 'MDNDGGNNRDTKRGGAEFWKSCYSRKCTGWQLNTVHSLLVKYIHLLEPQKPSTIFVPLYGKSLDIQ' A
#
# COMPACT_ATOMS: atom_id res chain seq x y z
N MET A 1 -25.26 19.31 30.25
CA MET A 1 -24.78 19.82 28.94
C MET A 1 -23.29 19.59 28.96
N ASP A 2 -22.89 18.37 28.64
CA ASP A 2 -21.50 17.97 28.77
C ASP A 2 -20.86 18.21 27.41
N ASN A 3 -20.17 19.33 27.32
CA ASN A 3 -19.41 19.72 26.15
C ASN A 3 -18.13 18.88 26.16
N ASP A 4 -18.24 17.64 25.70
CA ASP A 4 -17.11 16.73 25.58
C ASP A 4 -16.32 17.11 24.30
N GLY A 5 -15.60 18.22 24.43
CA GLY A 5 -14.64 18.73 23.45
C GLY A 5 -13.42 17.82 23.39
N GLY A 6 -13.61 16.59 22.94
CA GLY A 6 -12.56 15.62 22.68
C GLY A 6 -11.67 16.08 21.53
N ASN A 7 -10.69 16.93 21.83
CA ASN A 7 -9.62 17.28 20.91
C ASN A 7 -8.63 16.09 20.82
N ASN A 8 -9.08 14.99 20.21
CA ASN A 8 -8.29 13.78 19.99
C ASN A 8 -7.51 13.86 18.66
N ARG A 9 -6.82 14.99 18.46
CA ARG A 9 -5.86 15.16 17.38
C ARG A 9 -4.52 14.72 17.97
N ASP A 10 -4.09 13.47 17.73
CA ASP A 10 -2.68 13.15 17.37
C ASP A 10 -2.17 11.69 17.51
N THR A 11 -2.95 10.66 17.83
CA THR A 11 -2.33 9.33 18.12
C THR A 11 -2.73 8.11 17.29
N LYS A 12 -3.31 8.24 16.09
CA LYS A 12 -3.58 7.05 15.22
C LYS A 12 -3.24 7.20 13.73
N ARG A 13 -2.09 7.81 13.39
CA ARG A 13 -1.70 8.05 11.98
C ARG A 13 -1.15 6.82 11.20
N GLY A 14 -1.30 5.59 11.67
CA GLY A 14 -0.68 4.43 10.98
C GLY A 14 -1.31 3.05 11.18
N GLY A 15 -2.46 2.95 11.85
CA GLY A 15 -3.12 1.67 12.08
C GLY A 15 -3.90 1.14 10.87
N ALA A 16 -4.35 -0.12 10.93
CA ALA A 16 -5.13 -0.75 9.86
C ALA A 16 -6.38 0.08 9.49
N GLU A 17 -7.09 0.63 10.47
CA GLU A 17 -8.27 1.48 10.24
C GLU A 17 -7.94 2.80 9.52
N PHE A 18 -6.75 3.36 9.77
CA PHE A 18 -6.28 4.54 9.03
C PHE A 18 -6.09 4.20 7.56
N TRP A 19 -5.36 3.13 7.26
CA TRP A 19 -5.12 2.70 5.88
C TRP A 19 -6.41 2.31 5.17
N LYS A 20 -7.33 1.60 5.84
CA LYS A 20 -8.66 1.28 5.32
C LYS A 20 -9.45 2.55 4.93
N SER A 21 -9.40 3.58 5.78
CA SER A 21 -10.01 4.88 5.51
C SER A 21 -9.35 5.61 4.32
N CYS A 22 -8.03 5.49 4.15
CA CYS A 22 -7.35 6.05 2.99
C CYS A 22 -7.86 5.44 1.68
N TYR A 23 -8.06 4.11 1.63
CA TYR A 23 -8.61 3.44 0.45
C TYR A 23 -10.05 3.89 0.15
N SER A 24 -10.92 3.97 1.16
CA SER A 24 -12.32 4.37 0.95
C SER A 24 -12.47 5.83 0.52
N ARG A 25 -11.56 6.70 0.95
CA ARG A 25 -11.54 8.13 0.57
C ARG A 25 -10.75 8.43 -0.69
N LYS A 26 -10.23 7.42 -1.39
CA LYS A 26 -9.34 7.57 -2.56
C LYS A 26 -8.08 8.40 -2.27
N CYS A 27 -7.63 8.42 -1.01
CA CYS A 27 -6.34 9.01 -0.64
C CYS A 27 -5.24 8.01 -0.98
N THR A 28 -5.04 7.69 -2.26
CA THR A 28 -4.11 6.64 -2.72
C THR A 28 -3.07 7.16 -3.72
N GLY A 29 -2.65 8.42 -3.59
CA GLY A 29 -1.72 9.07 -4.51
C GLY A 29 -0.33 8.41 -4.64
N TRP A 30 0.03 7.52 -3.70
CA TRP A 30 1.22 6.68 -3.78
C TRP A 30 1.08 5.46 -4.70
N GLN A 31 -0.14 5.12 -5.14
CA GLN A 31 -0.38 3.99 -6.02
C GLN A 31 -0.13 4.37 -7.47
N LEU A 32 0.74 3.63 -8.14
CA LEU A 32 0.91 3.71 -9.59
C LEU A 32 -0.20 2.93 -10.29
N ASN A 33 -0.67 3.39 -11.46
CA ASN A 33 -1.60 2.64 -12.31
C ASN A 33 -0.89 1.67 -13.26
N THR A 34 0.44 1.69 -13.25
CA THR A 34 1.31 0.79 -14.00
C THR A 34 2.29 0.14 -13.03
N VAL A 35 2.89 -0.98 -13.44
CA VAL A 35 3.97 -1.62 -12.69
C VAL A 35 5.17 -0.66 -12.59
N HIS A 36 5.88 -0.70 -11.46
CA HIS A 36 7.08 0.12 -11.26
C HIS A 36 8.16 -0.22 -12.31
N SER A 37 8.71 0.79 -12.99
CA SER A 37 9.62 0.59 -14.14
C SER A 37 10.88 -0.21 -13.79
N LEU A 38 11.43 -0.03 -12.60
CA LEU A 38 12.59 -0.81 -12.14
C LEU A 38 12.24 -2.29 -11.88
N LEU A 39 11.01 -2.60 -11.46
CA LEU A 39 10.60 -3.99 -11.30
C LEU A 39 10.55 -4.67 -12.66
N VAL A 40 9.90 -4.05 -13.66
CA VAL A 40 9.89 -4.56 -15.04
C VAL A 40 11.32 -4.74 -15.58
N LYS A 41 12.19 -3.74 -15.36
CA LYS A 41 13.56 -3.77 -15.84
C LYS A 41 14.40 -4.89 -15.22
N TYR A 42 14.20 -5.23 -13.95
CA TYR A 42 15.10 -6.13 -13.22
C TYR A 42 14.46 -7.44 -12.74
N ILE A 43 13.17 -7.68 -12.98
CA ILE A 43 12.50 -8.91 -12.54
C ILE A 43 13.14 -10.17 -13.12
N HIS A 44 13.68 -10.09 -14.34
CA HIS A 44 14.41 -11.21 -14.95
C HIS A 44 15.73 -11.54 -14.23
N LEU A 45 16.37 -10.56 -13.57
CA LEU A 45 17.57 -10.79 -12.76
C LEU A 45 17.26 -11.44 -11.42
N LEU A 46 16.02 -11.31 -10.95
CA LEU A 46 15.55 -12.06 -9.79
C LEU A 46 15.37 -13.54 -10.08
N GLU A 47 15.60 -13.95 -11.36
CA GLU A 47 15.56 -15.29 -11.93
C GLU A 47 15.43 -16.35 -10.85
N PRO A 48 14.19 -16.70 -10.47
CA PRO A 48 14.02 -17.78 -9.55
C PRO A 48 14.29 -19.01 -10.41
N GLN A 49 15.53 -19.49 -10.36
CA GLN A 49 16.04 -20.71 -11.02
C GLN A 49 15.16 -21.96 -10.70
N LYS A 50 14.18 -21.79 -9.80
CA LYS A 50 13.11 -22.70 -9.40
C LYS A 50 11.85 -21.86 -9.15
N PRO A 51 10.63 -22.42 -9.26
CA PRO A 51 9.42 -21.71 -8.85
C PRO A 51 9.58 -21.18 -7.41
N SER A 52 9.50 -19.87 -7.25
CA SER A 52 9.68 -19.21 -5.96
C SER A 52 8.43 -18.42 -5.59
N THR A 53 8.16 -18.36 -4.30
CA THR A 53 7.09 -17.53 -3.75
C THR A 53 7.69 -16.17 -3.36
N ILE A 54 7.21 -15.09 -3.96
CA ILE A 54 7.65 -13.73 -3.65
C ILE A 54 6.63 -13.10 -2.69
N PHE A 55 7.11 -12.61 -1.56
CA PHE A 55 6.31 -11.83 -0.62
C PHE A 55 6.52 -10.33 -0.85
N VAL A 56 5.42 -9.59 -1.07
CA VAL A 56 5.44 -8.13 -1.22
C VAL A 56 4.66 -7.51 -0.05
N PRO A 57 5.35 -6.94 0.95
CA PRO A 57 4.69 -6.33 2.10
C PRO A 57 3.91 -5.09 1.67
N LEU A 58 2.73 -4.90 2.25
CA LEU A 58 1.89 -3.70 2.03
C LEU A 58 1.60 -3.43 0.54
N TYR A 59 1.45 -4.49 -0.28
CA TYR A 59 1.31 -4.38 -1.74
C TYR A 59 0.18 -3.47 -2.22
N GLY A 60 -0.86 -3.30 -1.39
CA GLY A 60 -1.95 -2.40 -1.65
C GLY A 60 -2.91 -2.88 -2.73
N LYS A 61 -2.49 -2.89 -4.00
CA LYS A 61 -3.26 -3.42 -5.14
C LYS A 61 -2.41 -4.32 -6.02
N SER A 62 -3.06 -5.21 -6.76
CA SER A 62 -2.43 -6.07 -7.77
C SER A 62 -2.48 -5.40 -9.15
N LEU A 63 -1.44 -5.64 -9.95
CA LEU A 63 -1.33 -5.24 -11.36
C LEU A 63 -0.65 -6.38 -12.12
N ASP A 64 -1.09 -6.62 -13.35
CA ASP A 64 -0.42 -7.56 -14.25
C ASP A 64 0.84 -6.92 -14.83
N ILE A 65 1.92 -7.69 -14.86
CA ILE A 65 3.15 -7.30 -15.56
C ILE A 65 2.91 -7.55 -17.04
N GLN A 66 2.88 -6.49 -17.84
CA GLN A 66 2.83 -6.53 -19.31
C GLN A 66 4.21 -6.75 -19.91
#